data_AF-A0AAU1VXC1-F1
#
_entry.id   AF-A0AAU1VXC1-F1
#
_cell.length_a   1.000
_cell.length_b   1.000
_cell.length_c   1.000
_cell.angle_alpha   90.00
_cell.angle_beta   90.00
_cell.angle_gamma   90.00
#
_symmetry.space_group_name_H-M   'P 1'
#
loop_
_entity.id
_entity.type
_entity.pdbx_description
1 polymer ?
#
loop_
_entity_poly.entity_id
_entity_poly.type
_entity_poly.pdbx_seq_one_letter_code
_entity_poly.pdbx_strand_id
1 'polypeptide(L)' 'MSWKIQPQRSSSTALLHRGGCATYPDQGGLISRENAMVALAQPDVESCEVCRPQTGLQG' A
#
# COMPACT_ATOMS: atom_id res chain seq x y z
N MET A 1 0.93 -12.86 2.65
CA MET A 1 0.32 -11.53 2.85
C MET A 1 -0.10 -10.96 1.50
N SER A 2 -1.10 -10.09 1.48
CA SER A 2 -1.49 -9.31 0.30
C SER A 2 -1.34 -7.81 0.58
N TRP A 3 -1.24 -7.00 -0.47
CA TRP A 3 -1.12 -5.55 -0.41
C TRP A 3 -2.09 -4.90 -1.40
N LYS A 4 -2.33 -3.61 -1.26
CA LYS A 4 -3.16 -2.81 -2.17
C LYS A 4 -2.70 -1.36 -2.18
N ILE A 5 -2.98 -0.65 -3.26
CA ILE A 5 -2.67 0.77 -3.40
C ILE A 5 -3.99 1.54 -3.35
N GLN A 6 -4.06 2.50 -2.43
CA GLN A 6 -5.02 3.58 -2.51
C GLN A 6 -4.50 4.57 -3.57
N PRO A 7 -5.22 4.78 -4.67
CA PRO A 7 -4.78 5.68 -5.73
C PRO A 7 -4.62 7.11 -5.23
N GLN A 8 -3.70 7.86 -5.84
CA GLN A 8 -3.59 9.29 -5.62
C GLN A 8 -4.93 9.98 -5.95
N ARG A 9 -5.32 10.94 -5.11
CA ARG A 9 -6.45 11.82 -5.35
C ARG A 9 -5.95 13.25 -5.33
N SER A 10 -6.77 14.19 -5.81
CA SER A 10 -6.41 15.62 -5.89
C SER A 10 -5.93 16.22 -4.55
N SER A 11 -6.31 15.60 -3.42
CA SER A 11 -6.00 16.04 -2.06
C SER A 11 -5.09 15.08 -1.26
N SER A 12 -4.59 13.99 -1.86
CA SER A 12 -3.78 13.00 -1.12
C SER A 12 -2.86 12.19 -2.03
N THR A 13 -1.64 11.95 -1.54
CA THR A 13 -0.68 11.01 -2.13
C THR A 13 -1.22 9.59 -2.19
N ALA A 14 -0.70 8.77 -3.11
CA ALA A 14 -1.01 7.35 -3.15
C ALA A 14 -0.46 6.64 -1.91
N LEU A 15 -1.25 5.74 -1.32
CA LEU A 15 -0.84 5.01 -0.12
C LEU A 15 -0.81 3.51 -0.37
N LEU A 16 0.32 2.89 -0.02
CA LEU A 16 0.43 1.45 0.08
C LEU A 16 -0.21 0.98 1.39
N HIS A 17 -1.03 -0.07 1.31
CA HIS A 17 -1.70 -0.70 2.44
C HIS A 17 -1.45 -2.21 2.44
N ARG A 18 -1.58 -2.84 3.61
CA ARG A 18 -1.81 -4.30 3.68
C ARG A 18 -3.22 -4.60 3.16
N GLY A 19 -3.43 -5.76 2.55
CA GLY A 19 -4.72 -6.15 1.96
C GLY A 19 -5.88 -6.09 2.97
N GLY A 20 -5.62 -6.48 4.22
CA GLY A 20 -6.60 -6.41 5.31
C GLY A 20 -6.65 -5.08 6.09
N CYS A 21 -6.04 -4.00 5.59
CA CYS A 21 -6.06 -2.72 6.29
C CYS A 21 -7.48 -2.16 6.36
N ALA A 22 -7.99 -1.89 7.57
CA ALA A 22 -9.33 -1.37 7.79
C ALA A 22 -9.49 0.12 7.44
N THR A 23 -8.39 0.89 7.40
CA THR A 23 -8.44 2.32 7.06
C THR A 23 -8.73 2.56 5.58
N TYR A 24 -8.43 1.57 4.74
CA TYR A 24 -8.82 1.55 3.33
C TYR A 24 -9.57 0.23 3.10
N PRO A 25 -10.90 0.18 3.33
CA PRO A 25 -11.66 -1.07 3.36
C PRO A 25 -11.89 -1.67 1.96
N ASP A 26 -11.52 -0.97 0.90
CA ASP A 26 -11.63 -1.46 -0.47
C ASP A 26 -10.76 -2.73 -0.64
N GLN A 27 -11.39 -3.80 -1.10
CA GLN A 27 -10.76 -5.12 -1.27
C GLN A 27 -10.33 -5.37 -2.73
N GLY A 28 -10.66 -4.45 -3.64
CA GLY A 28 -10.24 -4.51 -5.03
C GLY A 28 -8.76 -4.16 -5.23
N GLY A 29 -8.16 -4.68 -6.30
CA GLY A 29 -6.81 -4.28 -6.71
C GLY A 29 -5.69 -4.76 -5.78
N LEU A 30 -5.83 -5.97 -5.20
CA LEU A 30 -4.72 -6.58 -4.48
C LEU A 30 -3.52 -6.79 -5.41
N ILE A 31 -2.32 -6.45 -4.93
CA ILE A 31 -1.07 -6.60 -5.65
C ILE A 31 -0.16 -7.63 -4.95
N SER A 32 0.74 -8.22 -5.73
CA SER A 32 1.75 -9.15 -5.21
C SER A 32 2.79 -8.44 -4.33
N ARG A 33 3.62 -9.22 -3.64
CA ARG A 33 4.74 -8.71 -2.84
C ARG A 33 5.71 -7.91 -3.70
N GLU A 34 6.03 -8.39 -4.88
CA GLU A 34 6.97 -7.75 -5.82
C GLU A 34 6.45 -6.38 -6.24
N ASN A 35 5.18 -6.30 -6.66
CA ASN A 35 4.56 -5.04 -7.01
C ASN A 35 4.46 -4.07 -5.82
N ALA A 36 4.26 -4.59 -4.61
CA ALA A 36 4.27 -3.78 -3.40
C ALA A 36 5.67 -3.23 -3.07
N MET A 37 6.73 -3.99 -3.33
CA MET A 37 8.11 -3.48 -3.21
C MET A 37 8.42 -2.41 -4.24
N VAL A 38 7.98 -2.60 -5.50
CA VAL A 38 8.11 -1.57 -6.54
C VAL A 38 7.35 -0.30 -6.14
N ALA A 39 6.12 -0.44 -5.65
CA ALA A 39 5.34 0.68 -5.16
C ALA A 39 6.04 1.40 -3.99
N LEU A 40 6.63 0.67 -3.05
CA LEU A 40 7.36 1.26 -1.92
C LEU A 40 8.62 2.04 -2.35
N ALA A 41 9.21 1.68 -3.48
CA ALA A 41 10.36 2.38 -4.05
C ALA A 41 9.97 3.64 -4.85
N GLN A 42 8.67 3.83 -5.14
CA GLN A 42 8.18 4.97 -5.90
C GLN A 42 8.06 6.21 -4.98
N PRO A 43 8.56 7.39 -5.39
CA PRO A 43 8.60 8.58 -4.55
C PRO A 43 7.21 9.19 -4.29
N ASP A 44 6.23 8.88 -5.14
CA ASP A 44 4.84 9.34 -5.07
C ASP A 44 3.91 8.38 -4.32
N VAL A 45 4.47 7.29 -3.76
CA VAL A 45 3.73 6.31 -2.97
C VAL A 45 4.26 6.28 -1.55
N GLU A 46 3.41 6.66 -0.62
CA GLU A 46 3.72 6.58 0.81
C GLU A 46 3.21 5.28 1.43
N SER A 47 3.75 4.93 2.59
CA SER A 47 3.27 3.79 3.36
C SER A 47 2.18 4.21 4.33
N CYS A 48 1.09 3.44 4.41
CA CYS A 48 0.12 3.61 5.48
C CYS A 48 0.78 3.46 6.86
N GLU A 49 0.75 4.53 7.65
CA GLU A 49 1.37 4.58 8.98
C GLU A 49 0.70 3.65 10.01
N VAL A 50 -0.58 3.31 9.77
CA VAL A 50 -1.40 2.46 10.65
C VAL A 50 -1.06 0.99 10.47
N CYS A 51 -1.15 0.47 9.23
CA CYS A 51 -0.89 -0.94 8.97
C CYS A 51 0.58 -1.27 8.67
N ARG A 52 1.42 -0.24 8.47
CA ARG A 52 2.86 -0.30 8.20
C ARG A 52 3.22 -1.44 7.22
N PRO A 53 2.74 -1.38 5.97
CA PRO A 53 2.88 -2.47 5.01
C PRO A 53 4.34 -2.89 4.74
N GLN A 54 5.28 -1.96 4.85
CA GLN A 54 6.71 -2.15 4.63
C GLN A 54 7.35 -3.19 5.57
N THR A 55 6.81 -3.35 6.78
CA THR A 55 7.33 -4.33 7.76
C THR A 55 7.15 -5.78 7.31
N GLY A 56 6.18 -6.05 6.43
CA GLY A 56 6.01 -7.37 5.80
C GLY A 56 6.76 -7.53 4.46
N LEU A 57 7.44 -6.48 4.00
CA LEU A 57 8.16 -6.43 2.74
C LEU A 57 9.69 -6.43 2.92
N GLN A 58 10.18 -5.89 4.03
CA GLN A 58 11.61 -5.77 4.35
C GLN A 58 12.17 -6.95 5.17
N GLY A 59 11.49 -8.10 5.15
CA GLY A 59 11.95 -9.36 5.73
C GLY A 59 12.45 -10.33 4.68
#